data_AF-A0A4S3TST4-F1
#
_entry.id   AF-A0A4S3TST4-F1
#
_cell.length_a   1.000
_cell.length_b   1.000
_cell.length_c   1.000
_cell.angle_alpha   90.00
_cell.angle_beta   90.00
_cell.angle_gamma   90.00
#
_symmetry.space_group_name_H-M   'P 1'
#
loop_
_entity.id
_entity.type
_entity.pdbx_description
1 polymer ?
#
loop_
_entity_poly.entity_id
_entity_poly.type
_entity_poly.pdbx_seq_one_letter_code
_entity_poly.pdbx_strand_id
1 'polypeptide(L)'
;MSDNFDLTAEEQQNNLREFMEVHGPEGFFTVYFRQLLYRYVKQELKSAADDVDGVGEQLYFTNDGDQLLTEHREDLRDQCEVRARELVEDLTEHPTLGPAITNGDIEALDKHQEEFVDAVHQCFTDWKSEGIQLLEDAESSNAEDQKQ
;
A
#
# COMPACT_ATOMS: atom_id res chain seq x y z
N MET A 1 8.98 20.45 -16.21
CA MET A 1 10.00 19.78 -17.05
C MET A 1 9.69 18.30 -16.94
N SER A 2 9.50 17.62 -18.07
CA SER A 2 9.31 16.18 -18.11
C SER A 2 10.69 15.57 -17.99
N ASP A 3 11.07 15.10 -16.81
CA ASP A 3 12.26 14.27 -16.66
C ASP A 3 11.96 12.94 -17.34
N ASN A 4 12.32 12.84 -18.63
CA ASN A 4 12.35 11.57 -19.35
C ASN A 4 13.47 10.73 -18.74
N PHE A 5 13.12 9.94 -17.73
CA PHE A 5 13.93 8.85 -17.19
C PHE A 5 13.87 7.65 -18.16
N ASP A 6 14.30 7.84 -19.41
CA ASP A 6 14.47 6.75 -20.36
C ASP A 6 15.81 6.05 -20.07
N LEU A 7 15.87 5.34 -18.93
CA LEU A 7 16.98 4.44 -18.62
C LEU A 7 16.98 3.29 -19.61
N THR A 8 18.16 2.91 -20.09
CA THR A 8 18.34 1.68 -20.86
C THR A 8 18.01 0.45 -19.99
N ALA A 9 17.67 -0.67 -20.62
CA ALA A 9 17.38 -1.91 -19.90
C ALA A 9 18.54 -2.35 -19.00
N GLU A 10 19.78 -2.11 -19.41
CA GLU A 10 20.99 -2.40 -18.64
C GLU A 10 21.11 -1.49 -17.40
N GLU A 11 20.84 -0.20 -17.53
CA GLU A 11 20.82 0.74 -16.41
C GLU A 11 19.68 0.44 -15.41
N GLN A 12 18.51 0.04 -15.90
CA GLN A 12 17.41 -0.41 -15.04
C GLN A 12 17.79 -1.66 -14.25
N GLN A 13 18.48 -2.61 -14.89
CA GLN A 13 18.91 -3.84 -14.25
C GLN A 13 20.03 -3.59 -13.22
N ASN A 14 20.96 -2.68 -13.51
CA ASN A 14 22.00 -2.27 -12.58
C ASN A 14 21.41 -1.52 -11.38
N ASN A 15 20.49 -0.59 -11.61
CA ASN A 15 19.80 0.12 -10.52
C ASN A 15 19.02 -0.85 -9.62
N LEU A 16 18.33 -1.83 -10.20
CA LEU A 16 17.63 -2.85 -9.42
C LEU A 16 18.60 -3.70 -8.60
N ARG A 17 19.74 -4.09 -9.18
CA ARG A 17 20.76 -4.87 -8.47
C ARG A 17 21.36 -4.07 -7.32
N GLU A 18 21.79 -2.84 -7.56
CA GLU A 18 22.34 -1.95 -6.52
C GLU A 18 21.31 -1.71 -5.41
N PHE A 19 20.05 -1.48 -5.76
CA PHE A 19 18.98 -1.34 -4.79
C PHE A 19 18.81 -2.60 -3.93
N MET A 20 18.78 -3.78 -4.55
CA MET A 20 18.67 -5.07 -3.86
C MET A 20 19.89 -5.37 -2.98
N GLU A 21 21.09 -4.94 -3.38
CA GLU A 21 22.32 -5.09 -2.58
C GLU A 21 22.29 -4.21 -1.32
N VAL A 22 21.73 -3.01 -1.40
CA VAL A 22 21.67 -2.05 -0.28
C VAL A 22 20.49 -2.33 0.65
N HIS A 23 19.33 -2.66 0.09
CA HIS A 23 18.06 -2.72 0.82
C HIS A 23 17.50 -4.12 1.00
N GLY A 24 18.14 -5.13 0.40
CA GLY A 24 17.68 -6.51 0.43
C GLY A 24 16.37 -6.72 -0.35
N PRO A 25 15.90 -7.97 -0.42
CA PRO A 25 14.59 -8.29 -0.96
C PRO A 25 13.43 -7.60 -0.23
N GLU A 26 13.51 -7.42 1.09
CA GLU A 26 12.46 -6.73 1.85
C GLU A 26 12.26 -5.29 1.38
N GLY A 27 13.35 -4.59 1.07
CA GLY A 27 13.29 -3.24 0.51
C GLY A 27 12.57 -3.19 -0.85
N PHE A 28 12.75 -4.22 -1.67
CA PHE A 28 12.05 -4.32 -2.96
C PHE A 28 10.56 -4.53 -2.78
N PHE A 29 10.16 -5.45 -1.91
CA PHE A 29 8.75 -5.67 -1.58
C PHE A 29 8.12 -4.43 -0.97
N THR A 30 8.84 -3.70 -0.12
CA THR A 30 8.38 -2.43 0.45
C THR A 30 8.07 -1.41 -0.65
N VAL A 31 8.96 -1.25 -1.64
CA VAL A 31 8.72 -0.35 -2.77
C VAL A 31 7.55 -0.83 -3.63
N TYR A 32 7.44 -2.13 -3.88
CA TYR A 32 6.35 -2.74 -4.62
C TYR A 32 4.99 -2.45 -3.97
N PHE A 33 4.85 -2.77 -2.68
CA PHE A 33 3.61 -2.56 -1.94
C PHE A 33 3.27 -1.09 -1.75
N ARG A 34 4.26 -0.23 -1.49
CA ARG A 34 4.04 1.23 -1.43
C ARG A 34 3.42 1.74 -2.72
N GLN A 35 3.92 1.29 -3.87
CA GLN A 35 3.38 1.68 -5.18
C GLN A 35 1.97 1.11 -5.40
N LEU A 36 1.71 -0.12 -4.95
CA LEU A 36 0.39 -0.73 -5.03
C LEU A 36 -0.64 0.04 -4.19
N LEU A 37 -0.35 0.28 -2.91
CA LEU A 37 -1.20 1.03 -1.98
C LEU A 37 -1.48 2.44 -2.51
N TYR A 38 -0.43 3.14 -2.95
CA TYR A 38 -0.58 4.50 -3.50
C TYR A 38 -1.45 4.51 -4.76
N ARG A 39 -1.37 3.48 -5.62
CA ARG A 39 -2.24 3.36 -6.80
C ARG A 39 -3.70 3.14 -6.40
N TYR A 40 -3.98 2.28 -5.43
CA TYR A 40 -5.33 2.05 -4.94
C TYR A 40 -5.93 3.33 -4.35
N VAL A 41 -5.22 3.98 -3.42
CA VAL A 41 -5.69 5.25 -2.81
C VAL A 41 -5.93 6.31 -3.88
N LYS A 42 -5.04 6.44 -4.86
CA LYS A 42 -5.20 7.38 -5.97
C LYS A 42 -6.40 7.04 -6.87
N GLN A 43 -6.67 5.75 -7.10
CA GLN A 43 -7.81 5.30 -7.89
C GLN A 43 -9.13 5.61 -7.16
N GLU A 44 -9.20 5.32 -5.87
CA GLU A 44 -10.35 5.66 -5.01
C GLU A 44 -10.57 7.17 -4.95
N LEU A 45 -9.50 7.97 -4.82
CA LEU A 45 -9.60 9.43 -4.81
C LEU A 45 -10.05 10.03 -6.16
N LYS A 46 -9.87 9.30 -7.26
CA LYS A 46 -10.22 9.76 -8.62
C LYS A 46 -11.51 9.15 -9.17
N SER A 47 -12.14 8.21 -8.46
CA SER A 47 -13.31 7.46 -8.93
C SER A 47 -14.61 8.28 -8.98
N ALA A 48 -14.53 9.61 -8.84
CA ALA A 48 -15.65 10.54 -9.08
C ALA A 48 -16.23 10.49 -10.52
N ALA A 49 -15.63 9.73 -11.45
CA ALA A 49 -16.03 9.68 -12.85
C ALA A 49 -16.46 8.26 -13.28
N ASP A 50 -17.77 8.17 -13.59
CA ASP A 50 -18.49 7.17 -14.38
C ASP A 50 -18.76 5.78 -13.77
N ASP A 51 -20.07 5.50 -13.58
CA ASP A 51 -20.78 4.22 -13.37
C ASP A 51 -19.91 2.96 -13.29
N VAL A 52 -19.61 2.52 -12.06
CA VAL A 52 -19.13 1.15 -11.79
C VAL A 52 -20.16 0.43 -10.90
N ASP A 53 -21.04 -0.33 -11.55
CA ASP A 53 -21.96 -1.27 -10.90
C ASP A 53 -21.17 -2.50 -10.39
N GLY A 54 -20.58 -2.38 -9.21
CA GLY A 54 -19.84 -3.48 -8.57
C GLY A 54 -19.61 -3.21 -7.08
N VAL A 55 -20.53 -3.70 -6.25
CA VAL A 55 -20.55 -3.55 -4.79
C VAL A 55 -19.38 -4.32 -4.16
N GLY A 56 -18.32 -3.59 -3.80
CA GLY A 56 -17.15 -4.13 -3.12
C GLY A 56 -16.17 -3.04 -2.72
N GLU A 57 -16.66 -2.05 -1.98
CA GLU A 57 -15.87 -1.05 -1.23
C GLU A 57 -15.03 -0.09 -2.08
N GLN A 58 -15.71 0.77 -2.86
CA GLN A 58 -15.12 2.05 -3.28
C GLN A 58 -15.33 3.09 -2.17
N LEU A 59 -14.27 3.79 -1.76
CA LEU A 59 -14.37 4.97 -0.91
C LEU A 59 -14.55 6.18 -1.86
N TYR A 60 -15.80 6.59 -2.05
CA TYR A 60 -16.13 7.71 -2.94
C TYR A 60 -15.48 9.01 -2.47
N PHE A 61 -14.55 9.54 -3.27
CA PHE A 61 -14.09 10.92 -3.11
C PHE A 61 -14.50 11.73 -4.35
N THR A 62 -15.05 12.92 -4.10
CA THR A 62 -15.69 13.84 -5.07
C THR A 62 -14.68 14.50 -6.02
N ASN A 63 -15.12 15.47 -6.83
CA ASN A 63 -14.25 16.35 -7.64
C ASN A 63 -13.09 17.01 -6.83
N ASP A 64 -13.16 16.99 -5.50
CA ASP A 64 -12.14 17.45 -4.57
C ASP A 64 -10.95 16.48 -4.44
N GLY A 65 -11.07 15.24 -4.92
CA GLY A 65 -10.04 14.21 -4.84
C GLY A 65 -8.77 14.55 -5.63
N ASP A 66 -8.89 15.24 -6.77
CA ASP A 66 -7.72 15.73 -7.52
C ASP A 66 -6.97 16.85 -6.79
N GLN A 67 -7.69 17.70 -6.07
CA GLN A 67 -7.11 18.76 -5.25
C GLN A 67 -6.44 18.18 -4.00
N LEU A 68 -7.13 17.28 -3.29
CA LEU A 68 -6.58 16.54 -2.13
C LEU A 68 -5.32 15.76 -2.50
N LEU A 69 -5.32 15.07 -3.65
CA LEU A 69 -4.14 14.36 -4.15
C LEU A 69 -2.96 15.30 -4.47
N THR A 70 -3.24 16.54 -4.81
CA THR A 70 -2.20 17.54 -5.10
C THR A 70 -1.64 18.14 -3.81
N GLU A 71 -2.52 18.43 -2.85
CA GLU A 71 -2.16 19.06 -1.57
C GLU A 71 -1.48 18.08 -0.61
N HIS A 72 -1.90 16.82 -0.55
CA HIS A 72 -1.39 15.81 0.40
C HIS A 72 -0.56 14.70 -0.26
N ARG A 73 -0.01 14.95 -1.45
CA ARG A 73 0.68 13.93 -2.23
C ARG A 73 1.84 13.27 -1.48
N GLU A 74 2.65 14.08 -0.81
CA GLU A 74 3.84 13.63 -0.09
C GLU A 74 3.42 12.84 1.16
N ASP A 75 2.50 13.39 1.95
CA ASP A 75 1.91 12.71 3.12
C ASP A 75 1.31 11.35 2.76
N LEU A 76 0.54 11.26 1.67
CA LEU A 76 -0.05 10.00 1.19
C LEU A 76 1.03 8.98 0.80
N ARG A 77 2.13 9.43 0.18
CA ARG A 77 3.24 8.53 -0.17
C ARG A 77 3.96 8.02 1.07
N ASP A 78 4.15 8.88 2.06
CA ASP A 78 4.82 8.52 3.32
C ASP A 78 3.95 7.54 4.13
N GLN A 79 2.64 7.77 4.20
CA GLN A 79 1.70 6.83 4.82
C GLN A 79 1.67 5.47 4.10
N CYS A 80 1.65 5.49 2.76
CA CYS A 80 1.75 4.25 1.97
C CYS A 80 3.08 3.53 2.22
N GLU A 81 4.17 4.25 2.50
CA GLU A 81 5.46 3.65 2.83
C GLU A 81 5.44 2.98 4.21
N VAL A 82 4.87 3.64 5.21
CA VAL A 82 4.71 3.05 6.56
C VAL A 82 3.91 1.75 6.47
N ARG A 83 2.72 1.79 5.86
CA ARG A 83 1.87 0.60 5.70
C ARG A 83 2.53 -0.49 4.84
N ALA A 84 3.30 -0.12 3.83
CA ALA A 84 4.07 -1.10 3.05
C ALA A 84 5.17 -1.78 3.87
N ARG A 85 5.82 -1.07 4.79
CA ARG A 85 6.82 -1.67 5.69
C ARG A 85 6.17 -2.62 6.69
N GLU A 86 5.07 -2.21 7.30
CA GLU A 86 4.27 -3.06 8.21
C GLU A 86 3.84 -4.36 7.51
N LEU A 87 3.28 -4.24 6.29
CA LEU A 87 2.91 -5.42 5.50
C LEU A 87 4.09 -6.35 5.22
N VAL A 88 5.27 -5.80 4.89
CA VAL A 88 6.46 -6.62 4.65
C VAL A 88 6.94 -7.27 5.94
N GLU A 89 6.89 -6.56 7.07
CA GLU A 89 7.22 -7.11 8.40
C GLU A 89 6.32 -8.31 8.72
N ASP A 90 5.00 -8.15 8.62
CA ASP A 90 4.03 -9.22 8.86
C ASP A 90 4.24 -10.43 7.94
N LEU A 91 4.50 -10.18 6.65
CA LEU A 91 4.78 -11.24 5.69
C LEU A 91 6.11 -11.95 5.97
N THR A 92 7.11 -11.24 6.51
CA THR A 92 8.40 -11.85 6.91
C THR A 92 8.27 -12.73 8.15
N GLU A 93 7.30 -12.46 9.02
CA GLU A 93 7.00 -13.30 10.17
C GLU A 93 6.20 -14.57 9.80
N HIS A 94 5.55 -14.58 8.63
CA HIS A 94 4.75 -15.71 8.19
C HIS A 94 5.63 -16.96 7.94
N PRO A 95 5.32 -18.13 8.55
CA PRO A 95 6.19 -19.31 8.52
C PRO A 95 6.55 -19.82 7.12
N THR A 96 5.62 -19.69 6.17
CA THR A 96 5.78 -20.16 4.79
C THR A 96 6.36 -19.08 3.87
N LEU A 97 5.99 -17.80 4.09
CA LEU A 97 6.28 -16.72 3.14
C LEU A 97 7.54 -15.96 3.52
N GLY A 98 7.83 -15.84 4.82
CA GLY A 98 8.99 -15.11 5.30
C GLY A 98 10.32 -15.59 4.73
N PRO A 99 10.60 -16.90 4.69
CA PRO A 99 11.80 -17.41 4.02
C PRO A 99 11.84 -17.06 2.53
N ALA A 100 10.70 -17.02 1.84
CA ALA A 100 10.66 -16.66 0.42
C ALA A 100 10.95 -15.16 0.22
N ILE A 101 10.39 -14.30 1.06
CA ILE A 101 10.60 -12.86 1.00
C ILE A 101 12.03 -12.50 1.34
N THR A 102 12.57 -12.95 2.48
CA THR A 102 13.94 -12.62 2.91
C THR A 102 15.01 -13.15 1.94
N ASN A 103 14.76 -14.28 1.28
CA ASN A 103 15.69 -14.82 0.29
C ASN A 103 15.47 -14.28 -1.14
N GLY A 104 14.39 -13.51 -1.37
CA GLY A 104 14.01 -13.05 -2.71
C GLY A 104 13.60 -14.20 -3.65
N ASP A 105 13.06 -15.29 -3.12
CA ASP A 105 12.63 -16.46 -3.87
C ASP A 105 11.21 -16.28 -4.42
N ILE A 106 11.12 -15.63 -5.57
CA ILE A 106 9.85 -15.37 -6.27
C ILE A 106 9.16 -16.68 -6.67
N GLU A 107 9.91 -17.73 -7.01
CA GLU A 107 9.31 -19.03 -7.38
C GLU A 107 8.63 -19.70 -6.17
N ALA A 108 9.17 -19.51 -4.96
CA ALA A 108 8.51 -19.96 -3.74
C ALA A 108 7.23 -19.17 -3.46
N LEU A 109 7.21 -17.86 -3.74
CA LEU A 109 5.98 -17.06 -3.63
C LEU A 109 4.92 -17.52 -4.64
N ASP A 110 5.29 -17.81 -5.89
CA ASP A 110 4.35 -18.31 -6.91
C ASP A 110 3.74 -19.67 -6.51
N LYS A 111 4.51 -20.54 -5.84
CA LYS A 111 4.01 -21.83 -5.33
C LYS A 111 3.06 -21.67 -4.15
N HIS A 112 3.20 -20.59 -3.39
CA HIS A 112 2.39 -20.26 -2.21
C HIS A 112 1.52 -19.02 -2.47
N GLN A 113 1.00 -18.89 -3.70
CA GLN A 113 0.25 -17.72 -4.13
C GLN A 113 -1.02 -17.53 -3.28
N GLU A 114 -1.71 -18.62 -2.92
CA GLU A 114 -2.91 -18.56 -2.09
C GLU A 114 -2.58 -18.01 -0.70
N GLU A 115 -1.57 -18.57 -0.04
CA GLU A 115 -1.13 -18.10 1.28
C GLU A 115 -0.63 -16.64 1.22
N PHE A 116 0.05 -16.26 0.14
CA PHE A 116 0.48 -14.88 -0.08
C PHE A 116 -0.70 -13.91 -0.19
N VAL A 117 -1.71 -14.26 -1.00
CA VAL A 117 -2.92 -13.45 -1.15
C VAL A 117 -3.68 -13.37 0.17
N ASP A 118 -3.83 -14.48 0.88
CA ASP A 118 -4.51 -14.54 2.17
C ASP A 118 -3.80 -13.69 3.23
N ALA A 119 -2.48 -13.75 3.30
CA ALA A 119 -1.70 -12.96 4.24
C ALA A 119 -1.82 -11.45 3.96
N VAL A 120 -1.74 -11.04 2.69
CA VAL A 120 -1.97 -9.64 2.30
C VAL A 120 -3.41 -9.20 2.60
N HIS A 121 -4.39 -10.07 2.34
CA HIS A 121 -5.80 -9.78 2.63
C HIS A 121 -6.08 -9.66 4.12
N GLN A 122 -5.44 -10.48 4.95
CA GLN A 122 -5.54 -10.41 6.40
C GLN A 122 -5.00 -9.06 6.89
N CYS A 123 -3.83 -8.61 6.42
CA CYS A 123 -3.28 -7.30 6.78
C CYS A 123 -4.26 -6.17 6.45
N PHE A 124 -4.90 -6.22 5.27
CA PHE A 124 -5.89 -5.21 4.89
C PHE A 124 -7.14 -5.27 5.77
N THR A 125 -7.55 -6.46 6.18
CA THR A 125 -8.68 -6.65 7.10
C THR A 125 -8.36 -6.06 8.46
N ASP A 126 -7.15 -6.29 8.97
CA ASP A 126 -6.70 -5.76 10.26
C ASP A 126 -6.65 -4.23 10.23
N TRP A 127 -6.06 -3.63 9.18
CA TRP A 127 -6.05 -2.18 9.01
C TRP A 127 -7.45 -1.58 8.87
N LYS A 128 -8.39 -2.28 8.23
CA LYS A 128 -9.79 -1.85 8.16
C LYS A 128 -10.42 -1.85 9.55
N SER A 129 -10.20 -2.90 10.34
CA SER A 129 -10.68 -2.97 11.72
C SER A 129 -10.10 -1.86 12.59
N GLU A 130 -8.80 -1.57 12.47
CA GLU A 130 -8.15 -0.42 13.14
C GLU A 130 -8.80 0.91 12.70
N GLY A 131 -9.03 1.09 11.40
CA GLY A 131 -9.66 2.28 10.85
C GLY A 131 -11.07 2.51 11.37
N ILE A 132 -11.89 1.45 11.46
CA ILE A 132 -13.24 1.53 12.02
C ILE A 132 -13.18 1.93 13.50
N GLN A 133 -12.29 1.32 14.29
CA GLN A 133 -12.14 1.64 15.71
C GLN A 133 -11.76 3.12 15.92
N LEU A 134 -10.83 3.64 15.12
CA LEU A 134 -10.42 5.04 15.20
C LEU A 134 -11.58 6.02 14.91
N LEU A 135 -12.47 5.67 13.98
CA LEU A 135 -13.66 6.48 13.68
C LEU A 135 -14.65 6.46 14.85
N GLU A 136 -14.91 5.29 15.42
CA GLU A 136 -15.80 5.13 16.58
C GLU A 136 -15.29 5.92 17.80
N ASP A 137 -13.97 5.89 18.03
CA ASP A 137 -13.31 6.64 19.11
C ASP A 137 -13.42 8.16 18.90
N ALA A 138 -13.23 8.63 17.66
CA ALA A 138 -13.34 10.05 17.32
C ALA A 138 -14.78 10.59 17.45
N GLU A 139 -15.78 9.79 17.05
CA GLU A 139 -17.20 10.14 17.23
C GLU A 139 -17.58 10.19 18.72
N SER A 140 -17.08 9.24 19.51
CA SER A 140 -17.31 9.18 20.96
C SER A 140 -16.68 10.38 21.68
N SER A 141 -15.45 10.77 21.31
CA SER A 141 -14.77 11.95 21.88
C SER A 141 -15.50 13.25 21.55
N ASN A 142 -15.99 13.42 20.32
CA ASN A 142 -16.73 14.62 19.92
C ASN A 142 -18.11 14.72 20.60
N ALA A 143 -18.73 13.58 20.93
CA ALA A 143 -20.02 13.54 21.64
C ALA A 143 -19.90 13.91 23.14
N GLU A 144 -18.72 13.73 23.73
CA GLU A 144 -18.42 14.14 25.11
C GLU A 144 -18.13 15.64 25.23
N ASP A 145 -17.42 16.22 24.24
CA ASP A 145 -17.11 17.66 24.21
C ASP A 145 -18.33 18.55 23.96
N GLN A 146 -19.38 18.05 23.30
CA GLN A 146 -20.63 18.79 23.09
C GLN A 146 -21.59 18.78 24.30
N LYS A 147 -21.24 18.04 25.37
CA LYS A 147 -22.04 17.96 26.62
C LYS A 147 -21.45 18.79 27.77
N GLN A 148 -20.34 19.50 27.56
CA GLN A 148 -19.79 20.50 28.49
C GLN A 148 -20.20 21.91 28.09
#